data_AF-A0A6G2DCZ3-F1
#
_entry.id   AF-A0A6G2DCZ3-F1
#
_cell.length_a   1.000
_cell.length_b   1.000
_cell.length_c   1.000
_cell.angle_alpha   90.00
_cell.angle_beta   90.00
_cell.angle_gamma   90.00
#
_symmetry.space_group_name_H-M   'P 1'
#
loop_
_entity.id
_entity.type
_entity.pdbx_description
1 polymer ?
#
loop_
_entity_poly.entity_id
_entity_poly.type
_entity_poly.pdbx_seq_one_letter_code
_entity_poly.pdbx_strand_id
1 'polypeptide(L)'
;YISGENHYPILSSGQLETSSVSLNSLPETYLSVLFNDSEQIKVFVSELAQISPELKAAIQKVELAPSKVTSDLIRLTMNDSDEVLVPLSEMSKKLPYYSKIKPQLSEPSVVDMEAGIYSYTVADKLIMEAEEKAKQEAKEAEKKQEEEQKKQEEESNRNQTTQRSSRR
;
A
#
# COMPACT_ATOMS: atom_id res chain seq x y z
N TYR A 1 0.07 -2.28 17.05
CA TYR A 1 0.56 -1.15 16.25
C TYR A 1 2.05 -0.97 16.51
N ILE A 2 2.84 -0.70 15.46
CA ILE A 2 4.29 -0.46 15.58
C ILE A 2 4.58 0.98 15.15
N SER A 3 5.34 1.71 15.99
CA SER A 3 5.81 3.06 15.69
C SER A 3 7.30 3.18 16.04
N GLY A 4 8.16 3.10 15.03
CA GLY A 4 9.60 2.95 15.25
C GLY A 4 9.91 1.65 15.99
N GLU A 5 10.56 1.75 17.16
CA GLU A 5 10.87 0.60 18.02
C GLU A 5 9.74 0.26 19.01
N ASN A 6 8.72 1.12 19.12
CA ASN A 6 7.65 0.98 20.11
C ASN A 6 6.53 0.07 19.60
N HIS A 7 6.08 -0.81 20.48
CA HIS A 7 4.99 -1.75 20.23
C HIS A 7 3.80 -1.39 21.11
N TYR A 8 2.65 -1.14 20.51
CA TYR A 8 1.41 -0.76 21.20
C TYR A 8 0.36 -1.86 20.98
N PRO A 9 -0.10 -2.53 22.04
CA PRO A 9 -1.14 -3.55 21.94
C PRO A 9 -2.43 -2.99 21.34
N ILE A 10 -3.09 -3.81 20.52
CA ILE A 10 -4.45 -3.56 20.03
C ILE A 10 -5.34 -4.63 20.65
N LEU A 11 -6.34 -4.22 21.41
CA LEU A 11 -7.28 -5.13 22.05
C LEU A 11 -8.26 -5.73 21.04
N SER A 12 -8.91 -6.83 21.42
CA SER A 12 -9.99 -7.43 20.62
C SER A 12 -11.20 -6.51 20.42
N SER A 13 -11.31 -5.43 21.21
CA SER A 13 -12.29 -4.36 21.00
C SER A 13 -11.91 -3.38 19.87
N GLY A 14 -10.70 -3.48 19.32
CA GLY A 14 -10.14 -2.47 18.41
C GLY A 14 -9.54 -1.27 19.12
N GLN A 15 -9.48 -1.27 20.46
CA GLN A 15 -8.84 -0.20 21.22
C GLN A 15 -7.31 -0.32 21.12
N LEU A 16 -6.66 0.78 20.71
CA LEU A 16 -5.22 0.93 20.73
C LEU A 16 -4.77 1.39 22.12
N GLU A 17 -3.88 0.62 22.75
CA GLU A 17 -3.26 1.01 24.02
C GLU A 17 -2.24 2.13 23.80
N THR A 18 -2.17 3.06 24.75
CA THR A 18 -1.27 4.23 24.68
C THR A 18 0.11 3.94 25.26
N SER A 19 0.21 2.89 26.08
CA SER A 19 1.46 2.46 26.70
C SER A 19 2.15 1.44 25.80
N SER A 20 3.43 1.66 25.50
CA SER A 20 4.22 0.68 24.76
C SER A 20 4.60 -0.50 25.63
N VAL A 21 4.79 -1.66 25.00
CA VAL A 21 5.25 -2.88 25.64
C VAL A 21 6.63 -3.26 25.12
N SER A 22 7.45 -3.91 25.96
CA SER A 22 8.76 -4.40 25.55
C SER A 22 8.65 -5.61 24.63
N LEU A 23 9.56 -5.76 23.68
CA LEU A 23 9.63 -6.94 22.80
C LEU A 23 9.67 -8.27 23.58
N ASN A 24 10.37 -8.30 24.73
CA ASN A 24 10.46 -9.48 25.58
C ASN A 24 9.11 -9.90 26.23
N SER A 25 8.11 -9.03 26.20
CA SER A 25 6.76 -9.31 26.71
C SER A 25 5.79 -9.74 25.62
N LEU A 26 6.20 -9.66 24.35
CA LEU A 26 5.39 -10.12 23.24
C LEU A 26 5.40 -11.65 23.16
N PRO A 27 4.31 -12.26 22.68
CA PRO A 27 4.33 -13.68 22.34
C PRO A 27 5.34 -13.95 21.22
N GLU A 28 5.73 -15.22 21.08
CA GLU A 28 6.65 -15.69 20.02
C GLU A 28 6.16 -15.28 18.61
N THR A 29 4.85 -15.27 18.42
CA THR A 29 4.20 -14.80 17.19
C THR A 29 3.19 -13.71 17.49
N TYR A 30 3.26 -12.60 16.77
CA TYR A 30 2.29 -11.51 16.84
C TYR A 30 2.05 -10.89 15.47
N LEU A 31 0.86 -10.32 15.28
CA LEU A 31 0.49 -9.61 14.06
C LEU A 31 0.87 -8.14 14.19
N SER A 32 1.73 -7.67 13.29
CA SER A 32 2.17 -6.28 13.24
C SER A 32 1.19 -5.41 12.46
N VAL A 33 0.61 -4.39 13.09
CA VAL A 33 -0.27 -3.40 12.43
C VAL A 33 0.51 -2.12 12.20
N LEU A 34 0.65 -1.67 10.95
CA LEU A 34 1.44 -0.50 10.57
C LEU A 34 0.57 0.73 10.22
N PHE A 35 -0.63 0.79 10.78
CA PHE A 35 -1.50 1.96 10.74
C PHE A 35 -2.13 2.21 12.11
N ASN A 36 -2.48 3.47 12.38
CA ASN A 36 -2.99 3.94 13.66
C ASN A 36 -4.32 4.70 13.56
N ASP A 37 -4.99 4.67 12.40
CA ASP A 37 -6.34 5.21 12.30
C ASP A 37 -7.30 4.35 13.13
N SER A 38 -7.99 4.98 14.08
CA SER A 38 -8.83 4.29 15.06
C SER A 38 -10.01 3.55 14.41
N GLU A 39 -10.63 4.16 13.40
CA GLU A 39 -11.77 3.54 12.72
C GLU A 39 -11.32 2.36 11.87
N GLN A 40 -10.21 2.50 11.15
CA GLN A 40 -9.62 1.39 10.39
C GLN A 40 -9.17 0.25 11.30
N ILE A 41 -8.59 0.52 12.48
CA ILE A 41 -8.22 -0.53 13.45
C ILE A 41 -9.47 -1.29 13.92
N LYS A 42 -10.56 -0.59 14.25
CA LYS A 42 -11.80 -1.25 14.68
C LYS A 42 -12.37 -2.15 13.60
N VAL A 43 -12.43 -1.65 12.36
CA VAL A 43 -12.88 -2.46 11.21
C VAL A 43 -11.96 -3.65 11.00
N PHE A 44 -10.64 -3.45 11.03
CA PHE A 44 -9.66 -4.52 10.90
C PHE A 44 -9.82 -5.60 11.95
N VAL A 45 -9.95 -5.23 13.23
CA VAL A 45 -10.15 -6.21 14.31
C VAL A 45 -11.48 -6.95 14.17
N SER A 46 -12.55 -6.25 13.75
CA SER A 46 -13.86 -6.86 13.49
C SER A 46 -13.81 -7.89 12.35
N GLU A 47 -13.21 -7.52 11.22
CA GLU A 47 -13.06 -8.40 10.06
C GLU A 47 -12.10 -9.55 10.37
N LEU A 48 -10.99 -9.26 11.06
CA LEU A 48 -10.04 -10.26 11.51
C LEU A 48 -10.75 -11.26 12.41
N ALA A 49 -11.60 -10.85 13.35
CA ALA A 49 -12.30 -11.73 14.28
C ALA A 49 -13.10 -12.84 13.57
N GLN A 50 -13.61 -12.61 12.36
CA GLN A 50 -14.37 -13.58 11.57
C GLN A 50 -13.50 -14.61 10.83
N ILE A 51 -12.19 -14.37 10.71
CA ILE A 51 -11.25 -15.27 10.04
C ILE A 51 -10.87 -16.44 10.95
N SER A 52 -10.53 -17.60 10.36
CA SER A 52 -10.11 -18.77 11.13
C SER A 52 -8.83 -18.49 11.93
N PRO A 53 -8.65 -19.11 13.12
CA PRO A 53 -7.43 -18.97 13.91
C PRO A 53 -6.15 -19.33 13.13
N GLU A 54 -6.23 -20.33 12.25
CA GLU A 54 -5.13 -20.76 11.40
C GLU A 54 -4.69 -19.66 10.43
N LEU A 55 -5.64 -19.04 9.71
CA LEU A 55 -5.32 -17.94 8.80
C LEU A 55 -4.85 -16.69 9.55
N LYS A 56 -5.43 -16.39 10.72
CA LYS A 56 -4.96 -15.28 11.59
C LYS A 56 -3.49 -15.47 11.97
N ALA A 57 -3.11 -16.67 12.37
CA ALA A 57 -1.75 -16.99 12.79
C ALA A 57 -0.76 -16.96 11.62
N ALA A 58 -1.22 -17.12 10.39
CA ALA A 58 -0.40 -17.05 9.19
C ALA A 58 -0.03 -15.62 8.76
N ILE A 59 -0.70 -14.60 9.30
CA ILE A 59 -0.44 -13.18 8.96
C ILE A 59 0.67 -12.63 9.86
N GLN A 60 1.75 -12.14 9.23
CA GLN A 60 2.87 -11.52 9.93
C GLN A 60 2.62 -10.04 10.19
N LYS A 61 2.19 -9.30 9.17
CA LYS A 61 1.96 -7.86 9.24
C LYS A 61 0.84 -7.40 8.32
N VAL A 62 0.27 -6.25 8.65
CA VAL A 62 -0.73 -5.55 7.84
C VAL A 62 -0.34 -4.09 7.67
N GLU A 63 -0.44 -3.61 6.43
CA GLU A 63 -0.13 -2.25 6.00
C GLU A 63 -1.29 -1.70 5.16
N LEU A 64 -1.50 -0.38 5.19
CA LEU A 64 -2.40 0.24 4.22
C LEU A 64 -1.73 0.27 2.86
N ALA A 65 -2.48 -0.05 1.82
CA ALA A 65 -2.02 -0.04 0.44
C ALA A 65 -3.12 0.53 -0.48
N PRO A 66 -3.67 1.73 -0.19
CA PRO A 66 -4.77 2.28 -0.98
C PRO A 66 -4.40 2.38 -2.46
N SER A 67 -5.30 1.94 -3.34
CA SER A 67 -5.16 2.03 -4.78
C SER A 67 -5.96 3.23 -5.32
N LYS A 68 -5.88 3.46 -6.63
CA LYS A 68 -6.74 4.46 -7.31
C LYS A 68 -8.22 4.11 -7.24
N VAL A 69 -8.55 2.82 -7.07
CA VAL A 69 -9.91 2.29 -7.15
C VAL A 69 -10.46 1.92 -5.77
N THR A 70 -9.58 1.43 -4.89
CA THR A 70 -9.96 0.94 -3.56
C THR A 70 -9.18 1.67 -2.49
N SER A 71 -9.86 2.58 -1.80
CA SER A 71 -9.27 3.44 -0.77
C SER A 71 -8.96 2.71 0.54
N ASP A 72 -9.66 1.62 0.83
CA ASP A 72 -9.48 0.80 2.03
C ASP A 72 -8.65 -0.47 1.76
N LEU A 73 -7.89 -0.49 0.65
CA LEU A 73 -7.05 -1.63 0.30
C LEU A 73 -5.93 -1.79 1.34
N ILE A 74 -5.79 -3.01 1.87
CA ILE A 74 -4.73 -3.38 2.79
C ILE A 74 -3.83 -4.45 2.15
N ARG A 75 -2.56 -4.43 2.55
CA ARG A 75 -1.58 -5.47 2.24
C ARG A 75 -1.32 -6.28 3.50
N LEU A 76 -1.60 -7.57 3.44
CA LEU A 76 -1.19 -8.56 4.43
C LEU A 76 0.10 -9.21 3.93
N THR A 77 1.15 -9.22 4.75
CA THR A 77 2.31 -10.08 4.50
C THR A 77 2.17 -11.32 5.37
N MET A 78 2.27 -12.47 4.73
CA MET A 78 2.10 -13.77 5.33
C MET A 78 3.47 -14.30 5.85
N ASN A 79 3.44 -15.23 6.80
CA ASN A 79 4.67 -15.82 7.36
C ASN A 79 5.50 -16.61 6.33
N ASP A 80 4.88 -17.01 5.22
CA ASP A 80 5.50 -17.74 4.11
C ASP A 80 6.05 -16.80 3.01
N SER A 81 6.11 -15.49 3.27
CA SER A 81 6.57 -14.44 2.36
C SER A 81 5.60 -14.05 1.23
N ASP A 82 4.39 -14.62 1.18
CA ASP A 82 3.36 -14.15 0.26
C ASP A 82 2.80 -12.79 0.72
N GLU A 83 2.32 -12.01 -0.24
CA GLU A 83 1.56 -10.79 0.01
C GLU A 83 0.10 -11.00 -0.42
N VAL A 84 -0.86 -10.49 0.34
CA VAL A 84 -2.28 -10.49 -0.04
C VAL A 84 -2.79 -9.06 -0.03
N LEU A 85 -3.26 -8.59 -1.18
CA LEU A 85 -3.96 -7.32 -1.32
C LEU A 85 -5.46 -7.61 -1.22
N VAL A 86 -6.14 -7.00 -0.25
CA VAL A 86 -7.58 -7.23 -0.03
C VAL A 86 -8.24 -5.96 0.51
N PRO A 87 -9.44 -5.59 0.04
CA PRO A 87 -10.18 -4.48 0.65
C PRO A 87 -10.47 -4.79 2.12
N LEU A 88 -10.14 -3.87 3.02
CA LEU A 88 -10.33 -4.04 4.45
C LEU A 88 -11.77 -4.44 4.78
N SER A 89 -12.74 -3.78 4.14
CA SER A 89 -14.18 -4.03 4.29
C SER A 89 -14.68 -5.39 3.80
N GLU A 90 -13.89 -6.12 3.00
CA GLU A 90 -14.23 -7.45 2.48
C GLU A 90 -13.25 -8.54 2.93
N MET A 91 -12.36 -8.23 3.89
CA MET A 91 -11.28 -9.12 4.28
C MET A 91 -11.80 -10.47 4.79
N SER A 92 -12.81 -10.48 5.66
CA SER A 92 -13.41 -11.70 6.21
C SER A 92 -14.02 -12.62 5.13
N LYS A 93 -14.52 -12.03 4.05
CA LYS A 93 -15.16 -12.73 2.94
C LYS A 93 -14.14 -13.27 1.93
N LYS A 94 -13.11 -12.49 1.62
CA LYS A 94 -12.14 -12.78 0.56
C LYS A 94 -10.92 -13.55 1.05
N LEU A 95 -10.40 -13.24 2.23
CA LEU A 95 -9.18 -13.89 2.74
C LEU A 95 -9.28 -15.42 2.89
N PRO A 96 -10.44 -16.04 3.23
CA PRO A 96 -10.56 -17.49 3.25
C PRO A 96 -10.20 -18.20 1.93
N TYR A 97 -10.29 -17.50 0.79
CA TYR A 97 -9.90 -18.05 -0.51
C TYR A 97 -8.38 -18.23 -0.64
N TYR A 98 -7.57 -17.51 0.15
CA TYR A 98 -6.11 -17.67 0.19
C TYR A 98 -5.72 -19.14 0.43
N SER A 99 -6.39 -19.81 1.36
CA SER A 99 -6.15 -21.24 1.67
C SER A 99 -6.35 -22.15 0.46
N LYS A 100 -7.20 -21.76 -0.51
CA LYS A 100 -7.51 -22.56 -1.70
C LYS A 100 -6.49 -22.36 -2.82
N ILE A 101 -5.90 -21.17 -2.90
CA ILE A 101 -4.92 -20.81 -3.93
C ILE A 101 -3.49 -21.12 -3.48
N LYS A 102 -3.19 -21.07 -2.18
CA LYS A 102 -1.83 -21.26 -1.65
C LYS A 102 -1.14 -22.52 -2.18
N PRO A 103 -1.80 -23.70 -2.26
CA PRO A 103 -1.16 -24.90 -2.81
C PRO A 103 -0.73 -24.80 -4.29
N GLN A 104 -1.22 -23.79 -5.02
CA GLN A 104 -0.91 -23.54 -6.42
C GLN A 104 0.25 -22.56 -6.60
N LEU A 105 0.68 -21.89 -5.52
CA LEU A 105 1.78 -20.93 -5.53
C LEU A 105 3.11 -21.68 -5.33
N SER A 106 3.98 -21.66 -6.34
CA SER A 106 5.29 -22.31 -6.31
C SER A 106 6.42 -21.45 -5.73
N GLU A 107 6.17 -20.16 -5.60
CA GLU A 107 7.14 -19.16 -5.16
C GLU A 107 6.42 -17.99 -4.47
N PRO A 108 7.13 -17.14 -3.71
CA PRO A 108 6.54 -15.98 -3.05
C PRO A 108 5.75 -15.12 -4.04
N SER A 109 4.46 -14.98 -3.76
CA SER A 109 3.50 -14.39 -4.68
C SER A 109 2.65 -13.32 -4.00
N VAL A 110 2.21 -12.37 -4.81
CA VAL A 110 1.17 -11.41 -4.43
C VAL A 110 -0.16 -11.95 -4.94
N VAL A 111 -1.10 -12.08 -4.02
CA VAL A 111 -2.50 -12.43 -4.28
C VAL A 111 -3.32 -11.15 -4.21
N ASP A 112 -3.80 -10.70 -5.35
CA ASP A 112 -4.66 -9.53 -5.47
C ASP A 112 -6.14 -9.93 -5.46
N MET A 113 -6.80 -9.54 -4.38
CA MET A 113 -8.22 -9.75 -4.12
C MET A 113 -9.09 -8.49 -4.29
N GLU A 114 -8.59 -7.45 -4.97
CA GLU A 114 -9.29 -6.17 -5.15
C GLU A 114 -10.53 -6.35 -6.06
N ALA A 115 -10.30 -6.62 -7.34
CA ALA A 115 -11.35 -6.78 -8.36
C ALA A 115 -11.69 -8.24 -8.71
N GLY A 116 -10.96 -9.20 -8.14
CA GLY A 116 -11.06 -10.62 -8.48
C GLY A 116 -10.18 -11.45 -7.55
N ILE A 117 -9.61 -12.55 -8.03
CA ILE A 117 -8.50 -13.24 -7.36
C ILE A 117 -7.44 -13.49 -8.43
N TYR A 118 -6.41 -12.65 -8.43
CA TYR A 118 -5.26 -12.76 -9.32
C TYR A 118 -4.02 -13.05 -8.49
N SER A 119 -3.07 -13.79 -9.05
CA SER A 119 -1.79 -14.06 -8.41
C SER A 119 -0.65 -13.81 -9.38
N TYR A 120 0.39 -13.13 -8.91
CA TYR A 120 1.62 -12.88 -9.65
C TYR A 120 2.81 -12.98 -8.69
N THR A 121 4.00 -13.23 -9.21
CA THR A 121 5.16 -13.42 -8.33
C THR A 121 5.60 -12.08 -7.74
N VAL A 122 6.25 -12.11 -6.58
CA VAL A 122 6.87 -10.90 -5.99
C VAL A 122 7.96 -10.36 -6.91
N ALA A 123 8.64 -11.23 -7.68
CA ALA A 123 9.62 -10.79 -8.68
C ALA A 123 8.96 -10.00 -9.81
N ASP A 124 7.86 -10.49 -10.37
CA ASP A 124 7.10 -9.79 -11.42
C ASP A 124 6.58 -8.45 -10.89
N LYS A 125 6.10 -8.40 -9.65
CA LYS A 125 5.70 -7.15 -8.98
C LYS A 125 6.82 -6.11 -9.00
N LEU A 126 8.02 -6.48 -8.60
CA LEU A 126 9.16 -5.56 -8.56
C LEU A 126 9.55 -5.04 -9.96
N ILE A 127 9.44 -5.90 -10.98
CA ILE A 127 9.67 -5.50 -12.37
C ILE A 127 8.60 -4.50 -12.82
N MET A 128 7.32 -4.80 -12.59
CA MET A 128 6.21 -3.92 -12.95
C MET A 128 6.29 -2.57 -12.24
N GLU A 129 6.59 -2.54 -10.94
CA GLU A 129 6.75 -1.30 -10.16
C GLU A 129 7.93 -0.46 -10.67
N ALA A 130 9.05 -1.09 -11.01
CA ALA A 130 10.21 -0.40 -11.58
C ALA A 130 9.90 0.19 -12.96
N GLU A 131 9.20 -0.55 -13.82
CA GLU A 131 8.77 -0.06 -15.13
C GLU A 131 7.75 1.08 -15.02
N GLU A 132 6.79 1.00 -14.10
CA GLU A 132 5.82 2.06 -13.89
C GLU A 132 6.51 3.33 -13.38
N LYS A 133 7.42 3.20 -12.41
CA LYS A 133 8.21 4.31 -11.89
C LYS A 133 9.04 4.97 -12.99
N ALA A 134 9.73 4.18 -13.81
CA ALA A 134 10.49 4.71 -14.94
C ALA A 134 9.60 5.45 -15.96
N LYS A 135 8.40 4.93 -16.26
CA LYS A 135 7.42 5.60 -17.12
C LYS A 135 6.90 6.90 -16.52
N GLN A 136 6.68 6.95 -15.20
CA GLN A 136 6.23 8.16 -14.50
C GLN A 136 7.32 9.24 -14.50
N GLU A 137 8.57 8.88 -14.20
CA GLU A 137 9.72 9.79 -14.22
C GLU A 137 9.96 10.36 -15.63
N ALA A 138 9.84 9.53 -16.68
CA ALA A 138 9.95 9.98 -18.07
C ALA A 138 8.86 11.00 -18.43
N LYS A 139 7.59 10.74 -18.06
CA LYS A 139 6.48 11.67 -18.29
C LYS A 139 6.65 12.99 -17.54
N GLU A 140 7.17 12.95 -16.32
CA GLU A 140 7.43 14.16 -15.53
C GLU A 140 8.57 14.99 -16.15
N ALA A 141 9.63 14.34 -16.64
CA ALA A 141 10.73 15.00 -17.33
C ALA A 141 10.28 15.67 -18.64
N GLU A 142 9.47 14.99 -19.44
CA GLU A 142 8.92 15.52 -20.69
C GLU A 142 8.02 16.74 -20.41
N LYS A 143 7.13 16.66 -19.40
CA LYS A 143 6.28 17.77 -19.00
C LYS A 143 7.09 19.00 -18.52
N LYS A 144 8.18 18.79 -17.78
CA LYS A 144 9.09 19.87 -17.36
C LYS A 144 9.79 20.53 -18.55
N GLN A 145 10.23 19.75 -19.53
CA GLN A 145 10.84 20.28 -20.75
C GLN A 145 9.85 21.10 -21.60
N GLU A 146 8.62 20.62 -21.76
CA GLU A 146 7.57 21.39 -22.46
C GLU A 146 7.21 22.70 -21.75
N GLU A 147 7.13 22.70 -20.42
CA GLU A 147 6.87 23.91 -19.63
C GLU A 147 8.01 24.93 -19.71
N GLU A 148 9.27 24.47 -19.72
CA GLU A 148 10.44 25.35 -19.92
C GLU A 148 10.48 25.94 -21.32
N GLN A 149 10.20 25.13 -22.36
CA GLN A 149 10.13 25.62 -23.74
C GLN A 149 9.04 26.68 -23.90
N LYS A 150 7.83 26.45 -23.35
CA LYS A 150 6.75 27.45 -23.39
C LYS A 150 7.12 28.75 -22.69
N LYS A 151 7.78 28.70 -21.53
CA LYS A 151 8.25 29.91 -20.83
C LYS A 151 9.28 30.70 -21.66
N GLN A 152 10.22 30.01 -22.29
CA GLN A 152 11.22 30.66 -23.15
C GLN A 152 10.59 31.29 -24.41
N GLU A 153 9.59 30.64 -25.00
CA GLU A 153 8.82 31.19 -26.13
C GLU A 153 7.98 32.41 -25.72
N GLU A 154 7.31 32.37 -24.56
CA GLU A 154 6.56 33.49 -24.02
C GLU A 154 7.45 34.70 -23.69
N GLU A 155 8.63 34.49 -23.09
CA GLU A 155 9.60 35.56 -22.85
C GLU A 155 10.14 36.16 -24.15
N SER A 156 10.44 35.34 -25.16
CA SER A 156 10.88 35.81 -26.48
C SER A 156 9.82 36.66 -27.17
N ASN A 157 8.55 36.23 -27.15
CA ASN A 157 7.44 36.98 -27.75
C ASN A 157 7.18 38.30 -27.01
N ARG A 158 7.32 38.32 -25.67
CA ARG A 158 7.16 39.54 -24.87
C ARG A 158 8.24 40.58 -25.23
N ASN A 159 9.50 40.17 -25.37
CA ASN A 159 10.61 41.08 -25.68
C ASN A 159 10.54 41.70 -27.09
N GLN A 160 10.04 40.98 -28.10
CA GLN A 160 9.84 41.53 -29.45
C GLN A 160 8.73 42.60 -29.50
N THR A 161 7.71 42.47 -28.66
CA THR A 161 6.56 43.39 -28.62
C THR A 161 6.96 44.75 -28.01
N THR A 162 7.81 44.75 -26.97
CA THR A 162 8.31 45.98 -26.31
C THR A 162 9.25 46.80 -27.19
N GLN A 163 10.05 46.16 -28.07
CA GLN A 163 10.95 46.87 -28.99
C GLN A 163 10.23 47.51 -30.19
N ARG A 164 9.05 47.02 -30.57
CA ARG A 164 8.24 47.63 -31.66
C ARG A 164 7.50 48.89 -31.20
N SER A 165 7.12 48.99 -29.92
CA SER A 165 6.43 50.17 -29.38
C SER A 165 7.36 51.36 -29.13
N SER A 166 8.67 51.16 -28.95
CA SER A 166 9.64 52.24 -28.68
C SER A 166 10.19 52.91 -29.95
N ARG A 167 9.76 52.48 -31.15
CA ARG A 167 10.21 52.99 -32.46
C ARG A 167 9.17 53.86 -33.17
N ARG A 168 8.08 54.26 -32.50
CA ARG A 168 7.03 55.13 -33.03
C ARG A 168 7.06 56.50 -32.39
#